data_AF-A0A3S9LGU4-F1
#
_entry.id   AF-A0A3S9LGU4-F1
#
_cell.length_a   1.000
_cell.length_b   1.000
_cell.length_c   1.000
_cell.angle_alpha   90.00
_cell.angle_beta   90.00
_cell.angle_gamma   90.00
#
_symmetry.space_group_name_H-M   'P 1'
#
loop_
_entity.id
_entity.type
_entity.pdbx_description
1 polymer ?
#
loop_
_entity_poly.entity_id
_entity_poly.type
_entity_poly.pdbx_seq_one_letter_code
_entity_poly.pdbx_strand_id
1 'polypeptide(L)'
;MTTPDGDLPEDIESRIDPGSYDMELTQRHVALEFVFGDRPFYTVAQMHAALGSGVSPDTVRSRLDELEERNVLKSEQANNGNIYWLLSEDSDWPLPPDVEVEPEQDKMTVVEWRQQLHVQVAALSVLTAIIGTAITLIGTFQAGGYYQLPINTNNLLAYGLSAGLLSYFGLFLAGVLWFIELPSVDDIRQILQSR
;
A
#
# COMPACT_ATOMS: atom_id res chain seq x y z
N MET A 1 -2.87 -1.45 33.41
CA MET A 1 -1.61 -1.41 32.64
C MET A 1 -0.92 -0.15 33.08
N THR A 2 0.27 -0.32 33.65
CA THR A 2 1.01 0.70 34.38
C THR A 2 1.64 1.65 33.38
N THR A 3 1.23 2.92 33.42
CA THR A 3 2.12 4.00 32.98
C THR A 3 3.49 3.78 33.65
N PRO A 4 4.60 3.90 32.92
CA PRO A 4 5.91 3.87 33.56
C PRO A 4 5.96 5.02 34.58
N ASP A 5 5.91 4.70 35.87
CA ASP A 5 6.16 5.64 36.96
C ASP A 5 7.67 5.93 36.98
N GLY A 6 8.10 6.72 36.00
CA GLY A 6 9.47 7.18 35.84
C GLY A 6 9.50 8.70 35.69
N ASP A 7 10.53 9.33 36.25
CA ASP A 7 10.80 10.74 36.00
C ASP A 7 11.44 10.87 34.62
N LEU A 8 10.93 11.80 33.81
CA LEU A 8 11.55 12.13 32.53
C LEU A 8 12.89 12.83 32.79
N PRO A 9 13.90 12.62 31.94
CA PRO A 9 15.11 13.45 31.94
C PRO A 9 14.78 14.95 31.88
N GLU A 10 15.52 15.78 32.62
CA GLU A 10 15.26 17.22 32.76
C GLU A 10 15.26 17.97 31.42
N ASP A 11 16.08 17.51 30.47
CA ASP A 11 16.16 18.06 29.11
C ASP A 11 14.88 17.81 28.31
N ILE A 12 14.20 16.69 28.52
CA ILE A 12 12.93 16.36 27.87
C ILE A 12 11.77 17.03 28.62
N GLU A 13 11.76 16.96 29.95
CA GLU A 13 10.70 17.50 30.79
C GLU A 13 10.54 19.02 30.63
N SER A 14 11.65 19.75 30.45
CA SER A 14 11.62 21.20 30.24
C SER A 14 11.02 21.66 28.91
N ARG A 15 10.87 20.77 27.93
CA ARG A 15 10.40 21.07 26.57
C ARG A 15 8.96 20.61 26.32
N ILE A 16 8.50 19.68 27.14
CA ILE A 16 7.15 19.14 27.12
C ILE A 16 6.21 20.10 27.81
N ASP A 17 4.99 20.22 27.27
CA ASP A 17 3.92 20.89 28.00
C ASP A 17 3.50 20.01 29.17
N PRO A 18 3.52 20.50 30.42
CA PRO A 18 2.99 19.73 31.55
C PRO A 18 1.53 19.32 31.33
N GLY A 19 0.80 20.03 30.44
CA GLY A 19 -0.55 19.68 30.02
C GLY A 19 -1.56 19.81 31.16
N SER A 20 -2.83 20.07 30.82
CA SER A 20 -3.88 19.96 31.83
C SER A 20 -4.05 18.48 32.19
N TYR A 21 -4.25 18.20 33.48
CA TYR A 21 -4.59 16.87 34.01
C TYR A 21 -5.87 16.24 33.43
N ASP A 22 -6.53 16.93 32.50
CA ASP A 22 -7.86 16.61 31.93
C ASP A 22 -7.78 16.05 30.50
N MET A 23 -6.57 15.80 29.98
CA MET A 23 -6.38 15.21 28.65
C MET A 23 -6.23 13.69 28.75
N GLU A 24 -6.97 12.95 27.90
CA GLU A 24 -6.92 11.47 27.82
C GLU A 24 -5.51 10.94 27.49
N LEU A 25 -4.70 11.70 26.76
CA LEU A 25 -3.29 11.41 26.50
C LEU A 25 -2.46 12.70 26.62
N THR A 26 -1.47 12.71 27.51
CA THR A 26 -0.54 13.82 27.70
C THR A 26 0.73 13.59 26.88
N GLN A 27 1.42 14.67 26.55
CA GLN A 27 2.74 14.61 25.91
C GLN A 27 3.75 13.85 26.78
N ARG A 28 3.64 13.99 28.11
CA ARG A 28 4.45 13.25 29.09
C ARG A 28 4.29 11.74 28.92
N HIS A 29 3.05 11.23 28.76
CA HIS A 29 2.82 9.80 28.59
C HIS A 29 3.48 9.24 27.32
N VAL A 30 3.45 9.99 26.23
CA VAL A 30 4.11 9.57 24.97
C VAL A 30 5.63 9.60 25.13
N ALA A 31 6.19 10.64 25.75
CA ALA A 31 7.63 10.75 25.97
C ALA A 31 8.17 9.67 26.92
N LEU A 32 7.40 9.28 27.94
CA LEU A 32 7.77 8.19 28.85
C LEU A 32 7.95 6.87 28.11
N GLU A 33 7.09 6.59 27.13
CA GLU A 33 7.20 5.38 26.31
C GLU A 33 8.44 5.39 25.41
N PHE A 34 8.91 6.56 24.96
CA PHE A 34 10.17 6.66 24.21
C PHE A 34 11.41 6.50 25.10
N VAL A 35 11.35 6.94 26.36
CA VAL A 35 12.49 6.88 27.29
C VAL A 35 12.61 5.51 27.97
N PHE A 36 11.49 4.93 28.38
CA PHE A 36 11.46 3.70 29.17
C PHE A 36 10.94 2.48 28.39
N GLY A 37 10.39 2.67 27.20
CA GLY A 37 9.89 1.58 26.37
C GLY A 37 11.01 0.78 25.72
N ASP A 38 10.69 -0.44 25.31
CA ASP A 38 11.66 -1.40 24.75
C ASP A 38 12.09 -1.10 23.30
N ARG A 39 11.59 -0.02 22.68
CA ARG A 39 11.79 0.26 21.24
C ARG A 39 12.47 1.60 21.01
N PRO A 40 13.46 1.67 20.10
CA PRO A 40 14.17 2.91 19.78
C PRO A 40 13.36 3.88 18.90
N PHE A 41 12.33 3.40 18.20
CA PHE A 41 11.44 4.22 17.36
C PHE A 41 10.02 3.65 17.33
N TYR A 42 9.06 4.51 16.98
CA TYR A 42 7.66 4.16 16.87
C TYR A 42 7.01 4.78 15.63
N THR A 43 6.11 4.05 14.98
CA THR A 43 5.07 4.62 14.13
C THR A 43 3.83 4.96 14.96
N VAL A 44 2.91 5.79 14.43
CA VAL A 44 1.63 6.11 15.10
C VAL A 44 0.88 4.85 15.55
N ALA A 45 0.82 3.83 14.69
CA ALA A 45 0.13 2.58 15.00
C ALA A 45 0.82 1.78 16.11
N GLN A 46 2.16 1.78 16.14
CA GLN A 46 2.94 1.11 17.18
C GLN A 46 2.82 1.82 18.53
N MET A 47 2.90 3.16 18.53
CA MET A 47 2.71 3.97 19.75
C MET A 47 1.30 3.80 20.30
N HIS A 48 0.28 3.81 19.44
CA HIS A 48 -1.10 3.53 19.84
C HIS A 48 -1.26 2.11 20.44
N ALA A 49 -0.57 1.11 19.90
CA ALA A 49 -0.57 -0.24 20.46
C ALA A 49 0.14 -0.32 21.82
N ALA A 50 1.19 0.47 22.03
CA ALA A 50 1.93 0.53 23.30
C ALA A 50 1.12 1.23 24.41
N LEU A 51 0.49 2.37 24.09
CA LEU A 51 -0.32 3.16 25.03
C LEU A 51 -1.69 2.53 25.35
N GLY A 52 -2.13 1.57 24.53
CA GLY A 52 -3.39 0.83 24.71
C GLY A 52 -4.60 1.48 24.05
N SER A 53 -5.69 0.71 23.92
CA SER A 53 -6.89 1.05 23.13
C SER A 53 -7.79 2.14 23.74
N GLY A 54 -7.33 2.88 24.74
CA GLY A 54 -8.08 3.93 25.42
C GLY A 54 -7.98 5.30 24.74
N VAL A 55 -7.14 5.43 23.71
CA VAL A 55 -6.83 6.70 23.03
C VAL A 55 -7.00 6.52 21.52
N SER A 56 -7.50 7.52 20.81
CA SER A 56 -7.64 7.42 19.35
C SER A 56 -6.28 7.54 18.62
N PRO A 57 -6.10 6.89 17.46
CA PRO A 57 -4.88 7.05 16.64
C PRO A 57 -4.59 8.49 16.23
N ASP A 58 -5.62 9.31 16.04
CA ASP A 58 -5.48 10.74 15.70
C ASP A 58 -4.96 11.54 16.89
N THR A 59 -5.39 11.22 18.11
CA THR A 59 -4.85 11.82 19.33
C THR A 59 -3.37 11.46 19.51
N VAL A 60 -2.99 10.21 19.23
CA VAL A 60 -1.59 9.78 19.26
C VAL A 60 -0.75 10.54 18.24
N ARG A 61 -1.24 10.67 17.00
CA ARG A 61 -0.56 11.45 15.95
C ARG A 61 -0.35 12.91 16.37
N SER A 62 -1.41 13.57 16.83
CA SER A 62 -1.34 14.96 17.31
C SER A 62 -0.28 15.15 18.39
N ARG A 63 -0.15 14.19 19.33
CA ARG A 63 0.85 14.26 20.40
C ARG A 63 2.28 14.02 19.91
N LEU A 64 2.47 13.14 18.94
CA LEU A 64 3.77 12.91 18.31
C LEU A 64 4.23 14.15 17.53
N ASP A 65 3.33 14.75 16.75
CA ASP A 65 3.61 15.97 15.98
C ASP A 65 3.93 17.15 16.92
N GLU A 66 3.18 17.33 18.01
CA GLU A 66 3.48 18.36 19.03
C GLU A 66 4.86 18.18 19.68
N LEU A 67 5.27 16.93 19.93
CA LEU A 67 6.59 16.63 20.50
C LEU A 67 7.72 16.85 19.48
N GLU A 68 7.47 16.60 18.21
CA GLU A 68 8.39 16.95 17.11
C GLU A 68 8.55 18.47 16.96
N GLU A 69 7.46 19.24 16.99
CA GLU A 69 7.50 20.71 16.94
C GLU A 69 8.31 21.30 18.10
N ARG A 70 8.23 20.67 19.28
CA ARG A 70 9.02 21.01 20.49
C ARG A 70 10.44 20.47 20.46
N ASN A 71 10.83 19.84 19.34
CA ASN A 71 12.12 19.21 19.08
C ASN A 71 12.45 18.06 20.06
N VAL A 72 11.49 17.54 20.82
CA VAL A 72 11.70 16.38 21.71
C VAL A 72 11.87 15.11 20.88
N LEU A 73 11.14 15.02 19.77
CA LEU A 73 11.24 13.94 18.81
C LEU A 73 11.78 14.47 17.47
N LYS A 74 12.33 13.55 16.68
CA LYS A 74 12.50 13.72 15.23
C LYS A 74 11.57 12.76 14.50
N SER A 75 11.13 13.16 13.32
CA SER A 75 10.42 12.27 12.41
C SER A 75 11.09 12.17 11.04
N GLU A 76 10.83 11.06 10.36
CA GLU A 76 11.18 10.85 8.96
C GLU A 76 10.10 10.00 8.28
N GLN A 77 9.92 10.23 6.98
CA GLN A 77 8.95 9.49 6.19
C GLN A 77 9.51 8.11 5.83
N ALA A 78 8.79 7.05 6.18
CA ALA A 78 9.10 5.67 5.82
C ALA A 78 7.95 5.04 5.01
N ASN A 79 8.19 3.85 4.42
CA ASN A 79 7.25 3.13 3.54
C ASN A 79 5.81 2.98 4.09
N ASN A 80 5.63 2.98 5.42
CA ASN A 80 4.33 2.80 6.09
C ASN A 80 3.91 4.03 6.93
N GLY A 81 4.38 5.23 6.57
CA GLY A 81 4.11 6.49 7.27
C GLY A 81 5.32 7.02 8.04
N ASN A 82 5.08 8.01 8.89
CA ASN A 82 6.16 8.64 9.65
C ASN A 82 6.65 7.74 10.78
N ILE A 83 7.97 7.61 10.90
CA ILE A 83 8.64 7.04 12.07
C ILE A 83 9.10 8.20 12.96
N TYR A 84 8.91 8.06 14.28
CA TYR A 84 9.31 9.05 15.28
C TYR A 84 10.33 8.41 16.24
N TRP A 85 11.30 9.19 16.69
CA TRP A 85 12.31 8.76 17.66
C TRP A 85 12.78 9.92 18.54
N LEU A 86 13.41 9.58 19.66
CA LEU A 86 13.85 10.55 20.65
C LEU A 86 15.03 11.38 20.12
N LEU A 87 14.94 12.72 20.22
CA LEU A 87 16.07 13.60 19.92
C LEU A 87 16.95 13.78 21.18
N SER A 88 17.80 12.79 21.45
CA SER A 88 18.81 12.82 22.53
C SER A 88 20.15 12.30 22.03
N GLU A 89 21.26 12.74 22.64
CA GLU A 89 22.62 12.22 22.36
C GLU A 89 22.76 10.75 22.76
N ASP A 90 21.94 10.27 23.70
CA ASP A 90 21.89 8.87 24.13
C ASP A 90 20.92 8.01 23.29
N SER A 91 20.29 8.59 22.25
CA SER A 91 19.39 7.83 21.39
C SER A 91 20.16 6.92 20.44
N ASP A 92 19.79 5.63 20.42
CA ASP A 92 20.30 4.64 19.45
C ASP A 92 19.85 4.92 18.00
N TRP A 93 19.19 6.06 17.73
CA TRP A 93 18.64 6.45 16.43
C TRP A 93 18.87 7.95 16.13
N PRO A 94 19.13 8.36 14.87
CA PRO A 94 19.09 7.57 13.64
C PRO A 94 20.30 6.67 13.44
N LEU A 95 20.09 5.57 12.69
CA LEU A 95 21.19 4.86 12.04
C LEU A 95 22.10 5.91 11.38
N PRO A 96 23.43 5.79 11.51
CA PRO A 96 24.36 6.73 10.89
C PRO A 96 24.05 6.85 9.38
N PRO A 97 24.32 8.02 8.77
CA PRO A 97 24.00 8.33 7.37
C PRO A 97 24.63 7.37 6.34
N ASP A 98 25.43 6.41 6.78
CA ASP A 98 26.07 5.37 5.98
C ASP A 98 25.16 4.15 5.70
N VAL A 99 23.91 4.16 6.15
CA VAL A 99 22.90 3.21 5.68
C VAL A 99 22.17 3.84 4.50
N GLU A 100 22.46 3.36 3.29
CA GLU A 100 21.64 3.61 2.12
C GLU A 100 20.20 3.23 2.47
N VAL A 101 19.36 4.24 2.75
CA VAL A 101 17.91 4.07 2.80
C VAL A 101 17.56 3.49 1.44
N GLU A 102 17.08 2.25 1.40
CA GLU A 102 16.74 1.59 0.14
C GLU A 102 15.89 2.59 -0.66
N PRO A 103 16.35 3.04 -1.84
CA PRO A 103 15.64 4.05 -2.60
C PRO A 103 14.22 3.55 -2.84
N GLU A 104 13.26 4.47 -2.68
CA GLU A 104 11.83 4.28 -2.90
C GLU A 104 11.62 3.19 -3.96
N GLN A 105 11.17 2.01 -3.54
CA GLN A 105 11.02 0.91 -4.47
C GLN A 105 9.91 1.34 -5.44
N ASP A 106 10.31 1.75 -6.63
CA ASP A 106 9.49 1.99 -7.83
C ASP A 106 8.91 0.66 -8.33
N LYS A 107 8.22 -0.04 -7.43
CA LYS A 107 7.48 -1.26 -7.70
C LYS A 107 6.05 -0.81 -7.85
N MET A 108 5.64 -0.67 -9.10
CA MET A 108 4.26 -0.51 -9.52
C MET A 108 3.33 -1.33 -8.61
N THR A 109 2.41 -0.64 -7.95
CA THR A 109 1.49 -1.30 -7.03
C THR A 109 0.50 -2.18 -7.80
N VAL A 110 -0.07 -3.20 -7.15
CA VAL A 110 -1.09 -4.07 -7.80
C VAL A 110 -2.32 -3.26 -8.24
N VAL A 111 -2.65 -2.19 -7.52
CA VAL A 111 -3.77 -1.29 -7.84
C VAL A 111 -3.47 -0.51 -9.11
N GLU A 112 -2.28 0.05 -9.20
CA GLU A 112 -1.80 0.82 -10.36
C GLU A 112 -1.66 -0.07 -11.60
N TRP A 113 -1.11 -1.27 -11.44
CA TRP A 113 -1.05 -2.26 -12.51
C TRP A 113 -2.44 -2.60 -13.07
N ARG A 114 -3.45 -2.80 -12.21
CA ARG A 114 -4.83 -3.08 -12.65
C ARG A 114 -5.44 -1.90 -13.43
N GLN A 115 -5.03 -0.67 -13.12
CA GLN A 115 -5.55 0.53 -13.77
C GLN A 115 -4.98 0.74 -15.18
N GLN A 116 -3.92 0.03 -15.56
CA GLN A 116 -3.34 0.11 -16.90
C GLN A 116 -4.33 -0.35 -17.99
N LEU A 117 -4.38 0.41 -19.07
CA LEU A 117 -5.35 0.20 -20.15
C LEU A 117 -5.20 -1.19 -20.79
N HIS A 118 -3.96 -1.63 -21.04
CA HIS A 118 -3.70 -2.94 -21.64
C HIS A 118 -4.14 -4.10 -20.72
N VAL A 119 -4.04 -3.94 -19.39
CA VAL A 119 -4.50 -4.95 -18.42
C VAL A 119 -6.03 -5.05 -18.44
N GLN A 120 -6.74 -3.93 -18.52
CA GLN A 120 -8.21 -3.92 -18.60
C GLN A 120 -8.70 -4.55 -19.91
N VAL A 121 -8.08 -4.19 -21.05
CA VAL A 121 -8.42 -4.76 -22.36
C VAL A 121 -8.14 -6.27 -22.39
N ALA A 122 -7.02 -6.72 -21.84
CA ALA A 122 -6.71 -8.14 -21.71
C ALA A 122 -7.76 -8.86 -20.85
N ALA A 123 -8.10 -8.32 -19.68
CA ALA A 123 -9.09 -8.91 -18.78
C ALA A 123 -10.48 -9.03 -19.44
N LEU A 124 -10.94 -7.98 -20.11
CA LEU A 124 -12.22 -7.98 -20.84
C LEU A 124 -12.21 -9.03 -21.97
N SER A 125 -11.09 -9.17 -22.66
CA SER A 125 -10.94 -10.15 -23.72
C SER A 125 -11.00 -11.58 -23.17
N VAL A 126 -10.32 -11.86 -22.07
CA VAL A 126 -10.39 -13.17 -21.39
C VAL A 126 -11.82 -13.49 -20.97
N LEU A 127 -12.53 -12.54 -20.36
CA LEU A 127 -13.94 -12.75 -19.99
C LEU A 127 -14.82 -13.05 -21.21
N THR A 128 -14.59 -12.34 -22.31
CA THR A 128 -15.31 -12.56 -23.56
C THR A 128 -15.04 -13.96 -24.13
N ALA A 129 -13.80 -14.46 -24.04
CA ALA A 129 -13.47 -15.83 -24.43
C ALA A 129 -14.19 -16.87 -23.55
N ILE A 130 -14.24 -16.66 -22.24
CA ILE A 130 -14.94 -17.55 -21.31
C ILE A 130 -16.43 -17.64 -21.67
N ILE A 131 -17.08 -16.49 -21.86
CA ILE A 131 -18.50 -16.42 -22.22
C ILE A 131 -18.73 -17.06 -23.60
N GLY A 132 -17.90 -16.74 -24.59
CA GLY A 132 -17.99 -17.32 -25.93
C GLY A 132 -17.80 -18.84 -25.93
N THR A 133 -16.89 -19.35 -25.10
CA THR A 133 -16.67 -20.79 -24.91
C THR A 133 -17.90 -21.46 -24.29
N ALA A 134 -18.49 -20.86 -23.26
CA ALA A 134 -19.70 -21.38 -22.64
C ALA A 134 -20.87 -21.45 -23.64
N ILE A 135 -21.08 -20.40 -24.43
CA ILE A 135 -22.11 -20.37 -25.49
C ILE A 135 -21.84 -21.44 -26.55
N THR A 136 -20.58 -21.60 -26.96
CA THR A 136 -20.18 -22.63 -27.93
C THR A 136 -20.49 -24.03 -27.40
N LEU A 137 -20.13 -24.31 -26.14
CA LEU A 137 -20.41 -25.60 -25.49
C LEU A 137 -21.91 -25.88 -25.47
N ILE A 138 -22.73 -24.90 -25.10
CA ILE A 138 -24.20 -25.01 -25.12
C ILE A 138 -24.69 -25.37 -26.53
N GLY A 139 -24.19 -24.67 -27.55
CA GLY A 139 -24.49 -24.96 -28.96
C GLY A 139 -24.07 -26.38 -29.37
N THR A 140 -22.91 -26.85 -28.92
CA THR A 140 -22.40 -28.20 -29.23
C THR A 140 -23.29 -29.29 -28.62
N PHE A 141 -23.68 -29.17 -27.36
CA PHE A 141 -24.58 -30.14 -26.73
C PHE A 141 -25.98 -30.11 -27.33
N GLN A 142 -26.49 -28.94 -27.73
CA GLN A 142 -27.74 -28.84 -28.48
C GLN A 142 -27.63 -29.53 -29.86
N ALA A 143 -26.50 -29.41 -30.55
CA ALA A 143 -26.24 -30.13 -31.80
C ALA A 143 -26.21 -31.66 -31.59
N GLY A 144 -25.73 -32.12 -30.44
CA GLY A 144 -25.74 -33.53 -30.03
C GLY A 144 -27.12 -34.06 -29.60
N GLY A 145 -28.16 -33.22 -29.56
CA GLY A 145 -29.52 -33.63 -29.24
C GLY A 145 -29.83 -33.80 -27.74
N TYR A 146 -28.94 -33.35 -26.84
CA TYR A 146 -29.14 -33.48 -25.39
C TYR A 146 -30.22 -32.56 -24.83
N TYR A 147 -30.41 -31.39 -25.43
CA TYR A 147 -31.42 -30.39 -25.05
C TYR A 147 -31.74 -29.47 -26.24
N GLN A 148 -32.89 -28.82 -26.20
CA GLN A 148 -33.32 -27.87 -27.24
C GLN A 148 -33.66 -26.53 -26.60
N LEU A 149 -32.93 -25.49 -26.99
CA LEU A 149 -33.26 -24.11 -26.66
C LEU A 149 -34.13 -23.49 -27.77
N PRO A 150 -34.89 -22.42 -27.47
CA PRO A 150 -35.65 -21.67 -28.48
C PRO A 150 -34.77 -20.92 -29.49
N ILE A 151 -33.44 -21.03 -29.37
CA ILE A 151 -32.45 -20.41 -30.25
C ILE A 151 -31.89 -21.48 -31.18
N ASN A 152 -31.73 -21.15 -32.47
CA ASN A 152 -31.15 -22.05 -33.46
C ASN A 152 -29.71 -22.44 -33.10
N THR A 153 -29.38 -23.73 -33.23
CA THR A 153 -28.05 -24.29 -32.93
C THR A 153 -26.93 -23.59 -33.68
N ASN A 154 -27.12 -23.30 -34.97
CA ASN A 154 -26.10 -22.63 -35.78
C ASN A 154 -25.86 -21.19 -35.30
N ASN A 155 -26.90 -20.51 -34.83
CA ASN A 155 -26.77 -19.16 -34.27
C ASN A 155 -25.99 -19.18 -32.94
N LEU A 156 -26.26 -20.16 -32.07
CA LEU A 156 -25.51 -20.34 -30.82
C LEU A 156 -24.02 -20.57 -31.09
N LEU A 157 -23.70 -21.49 -32.00
CA LEU A 157 -22.32 -21.77 -32.38
C LEU A 157 -21.66 -20.53 -33.01
N ALA A 158 -22.37 -19.82 -33.90
CA ALA A 158 -21.86 -18.60 -34.51
C ALA A 158 -21.57 -17.51 -33.47
N TYR A 159 -22.44 -17.27 -32.50
CA TYR A 159 -22.21 -16.30 -31.44
C TYR A 159 -21.03 -16.67 -30.56
N GLY A 160 -20.92 -17.94 -30.15
CA GLY A 160 -19.82 -18.42 -29.32
C GLY A 160 -18.46 -18.29 -30.03
N LEU A 161 -18.40 -18.70 -31.31
CA LEU A 161 -17.18 -18.59 -32.13
C LEU A 161 -16.83 -17.13 -32.43
N SER A 162 -17.81 -16.27 -32.69
CA SER A 162 -17.60 -14.84 -32.93
C SER A 162 -17.06 -14.13 -31.69
N ALA A 163 -17.59 -14.46 -30.51
CA ALA A 163 -17.06 -13.97 -29.24
C ALA A 163 -15.61 -14.45 -29.01
N GLY A 164 -15.30 -15.70 -29.39
CA GLY A 164 -13.93 -16.21 -29.38
C GLY A 164 -12.98 -15.39 -30.27
N LEU A 165 -13.36 -15.12 -31.52
CA LEU A 165 -12.58 -14.28 -32.44
C LEU A 165 -12.38 -12.86 -31.89
N LEU A 166 -13.43 -12.25 -31.35
CA LEU A 166 -13.35 -10.92 -30.75
C LEU A 166 -12.39 -10.89 -29.56
N SER A 167 -12.39 -11.94 -28.73
CA SER A 167 -11.46 -12.08 -27.62
C SER A 167 -10.00 -12.13 -28.09
N TYR A 168 -9.70 -12.91 -29.13
CA TYR A 168 -8.35 -12.97 -29.69
C TYR A 168 -7.89 -11.61 -30.23
N PHE A 169 -8.78 -10.87 -30.89
CA PHE A 169 -8.48 -9.52 -31.34
C PHE A 169 -8.18 -8.57 -30.17
N GLY A 170 -8.98 -8.64 -29.10
CA GLY A 170 -8.75 -7.83 -27.91
C GLY A 170 -7.45 -8.18 -27.18
N LEU A 171 -7.10 -9.47 -27.07
CA LEU A 171 -5.81 -9.90 -26.52
C LEU A 171 -4.64 -9.41 -27.37
N PHE A 172 -4.77 -9.47 -28.69
CA PHE A 172 -3.76 -8.93 -29.59
C PHE A 172 -3.59 -7.41 -29.39
N LEU A 173 -4.70 -6.66 -29.32
CA LEU A 173 -4.67 -5.23 -29.05
C LEU A 173 -4.03 -4.91 -27.70
N ALA A 174 -4.35 -5.68 -26.65
CA ALA A 174 -3.71 -5.53 -25.34
C ALA A 174 -2.19 -5.74 -25.42
N GLY A 175 -1.73 -6.75 -26.18
CA GLY A 175 -0.30 -6.97 -26.42
C GLY A 175 0.37 -5.81 -27.17
N VAL A 176 -0.31 -5.22 -28.15
CA VAL A 176 0.19 -4.04 -28.88
C VAL A 176 0.27 -2.82 -27.96
N LEU A 177 -0.77 -2.56 -27.17
CA LEU A 177 -0.77 -1.46 -26.19
C LEU A 177 0.36 -1.62 -25.17
N TRP A 178 0.53 -2.83 -24.64
CA TRP A 178 1.64 -3.16 -23.75
C TRP A 178 2.99 -2.91 -24.41
N PHE A 179 3.17 -3.31 -25.68
CA PHE A 179 4.42 -3.11 -26.41
C PHE A 179 4.75 -1.63 -26.64
N ILE A 180 3.75 -0.78 -26.91
CA ILE A 180 3.93 0.66 -27.10
C ILE A 180 4.27 1.37 -25.79
N GLU A 181 3.73 0.87 -24.67
CA GLU A 181 3.95 1.43 -23.32
C GLU A 181 5.27 0.99 -22.69
N LEU A 182 6.04 0.08 -23.31
CA LEU A 182 7.36 -0.30 -22.82
C LEU A 182 8.31 0.91 -22.91
N PRO A 183 9.03 1.25 -21.83
CA PRO A 183 10.05 2.30 -21.89
C PRO A 183 11.09 1.95 -22.96
N SER A 184 11.50 2.97 -23.72
CA SER A 184 12.39 2.76 -24.85
C SER A 184 13.76 2.26 -24.37
N VAL A 185 14.50 1.54 -25.21
CA VAL A 185 15.85 1.03 -24.86
C VAL A 185 16.80 2.17 -24.44
N ASP A 186 16.54 3.39 -24.92
CA ASP A 186 17.31 4.58 -24.59
C ASP A 186 17.02 5.09 -23.16
N ASP A 187 15.76 4.96 -22.68
CA ASP A 187 15.40 5.27 -21.29
C ASP A 187 16.08 4.29 -20.32
N ILE A 188 16.14 3.01 -20.69
CA ILE A 188 16.81 1.97 -19.89
C ILE A 188 18.32 2.25 -19.79
N ARG A 189 18.96 2.75 -20.86
CA ARG A 189 20.38 3.14 -20.83
C ARG A 189 20.65 4.34 -19.93
N GLN A 190 19.77 5.34 -19.91
CA GLN A 190 19.93 6.49 -19.02
C GLN A 190 19.80 6.09 -17.54
N ILE A 191 18.86 5.21 -17.21
CA ILE A 191 18.68 4.66 -15.85
C ILE A 191 19.91 3.86 -15.41
N LEU A 192 20.56 3.14 -16.32
CA LEU A 192 21.78 2.38 -16.03
C LEU A 192 23.06 3.23 -15.96
N GLN A 193 23.04 4.46 -16.50
CA GLN A 193 24.16 5.40 -16.44
C GLN A 193 24.06 6.42 -15.30
N SER A 194 22.90 6.51 -14.63
CA SER A 194 22.68 7.38 -13.46
C SER A 194 22.82 6.65 -12.11
N ARG A 195 23.24 5.39 -12.11
CA ARG A 195 23.76 4.65 -10.94
C ARG A 195 25.29 4.53 -11.04
#